data_AF-A0A1Q8LFS1-F1
#
_entry.id   AF-A0A1Q8LFS1-F1
#
_cell.length_a   1.000
_cell.length_b   1.000
_cell.length_c   1.000
_cell.angle_alpha   90.00
_cell.angle_beta   90.00
_cell.angle_gamma   90.00
#
_symmetry.space_group_name_H-M   'P 1'
#
loop_
_entity.id
_entity.type
_entity.pdbx_description
1 polymer ?
#
loop_
_entity_poly.entity_id
_entity_poly.type
_entity_poly.pdbx_seq_one_letter_code
_entity_poly.pdbx_strand_id
1 'polypeptide(L)'
;MQVASGTTIVIPTLARADLSGPDPVLVVRKIHGQLIEDFRADEASRRIAAALGYDRIRVYPRGSEWVRIELLIGDPSTARSRLRWPAAGCRSPTWRSPSPETSSATLCPVWVEGPHVCIQGATRSGKSVWCYSALAQLARLDDVLIAGSDLSGLLLGRPYVGTRHHEWQATGSADVEAHRDLLVRLVAEMDTRIRNLPPRRDKLPASMPGSR
;
A
#
# COMPACT_ATOMS: atom_id res chain seq x y z
N MET A 1 1.36 -49.95 -38.51
CA MET A 1 0.32 -48.91 -38.30
C MET A 1 0.97 -47.81 -37.46
N GLN A 2 1.47 -46.75 -38.09
CA GLN A 2 2.04 -45.60 -37.39
C GLN A 2 0.88 -44.71 -36.92
N VAL A 3 0.74 -44.51 -35.62
CA VAL A 3 -0.20 -43.53 -35.07
C VAL A 3 0.56 -42.21 -34.97
N ALA A 4 0.08 -41.18 -35.67
CA ALA A 4 0.62 -39.83 -35.55
C ALA A 4 0.46 -39.38 -34.09
N SER A 5 1.57 -39.03 -33.44
CA SER A 5 1.55 -38.43 -32.11
C SER A 5 0.95 -37.03 -32.23
N GLY A 6 -0.38 -36.93 -32.04
CA GLY A 6 -1.07 -35.66 -31.94
C GLY A 6 -0.62 -34.93 -30.68
N THR A 7 -0.44 -33.62 -30.76
CA THR A 7 -0.15 -32.80 -29.58
C THR A 7 -1.31 -32.89 -28.59
N THR A 8 -1.09 -33.51 -27.43
CA THR A 8 -2.06 -33.50 -26.33
C THR A 8 -2.15 -32.08 -25.76
N ILE A 9 -3.25 -31.40 -26.02
CA ILE A 9 -3.55 -30.09 -25.43
C ILE A 9 -4.29 -30.34 -24.11
N VAL A 10 -3.61 -30.13 -22.98
CA VAL A 10 -4.25 -30.15 -21.66
C VAL A 10 -4.79 -28.75 -21.39
N ILE A 11 -6.11 -28.61 -21.35
CA ILE A 11 -6.78 -27.33 -21.10
C ILE A 11 -6.89 -27.11 -19.58
N PRO A 12 -6.43 -25.95 -19.04
CA PRO A 12 -6.61 -25.63 -17.63
C PRO A 12 -8.09 -25.58 -17.24
N THR A 13 -8.43 -26.10 -16.05
CA THR A 13 -9.81 -26.09 -15.56
C THR A 13 -10.15 -24.73 -14.93
N LEU A 14 -11.14 -24.03 -15.47
CA LEU A 14 -11.72 -22.84 -14.85
C LEU A 14 -12.72 -23.26 -13.76
N ALA A 15 -12.42 -22.99 -12.49
CA ALA A 15 -13.34 -23.27 -11.39
C ALA A 15 -14.33 -22.14 -11.11
N ARG A 16 -13.91 -20.89 -11.32
CA ARG A 16 -14.75 -19.73 -11.07
C ARG A 16 -14.35 -18.58 -11.99
N ALA A 17 -15.35 -17.89 -12.54
CA ALA A 17 -15.19 -16.58 -13.14
C ALA A 17 -16.09 -15.58 -12.41
N ASP A 18 -15.52 -14.46 -11.99
CA ASP A 18 -16.25 -13.33 -11.43
C ASP A 18 -16.01 -12.13 -12.33
N LEU A 19 -17.01 -11.78 -13.13
CA LEU A 19 -16.93 -10.73 -14.13
C LEU A 19 -17.64 -9.44 -13.69
N SER A 20 -18.10 -9.38 -12.43
CA SER A 20 -18.95 -8.31 -11.92
C SER A 20 -18.18 -7.07 -11.45
N GLY A 21 -16.87 -7.19 -11.25
CA GLY A 21 -15.98 -6.11 -10.79
C GLY A 21 -15.30 -5.32 -11.92
N PRO A 22 -14.62 -4.22 -11.58
CA PRO A 22 -13.90 -3.39 -12.56
C PRO A 22 -12.74 -4.14 -13.25
N ASP A 23 -12.14 -5.10 -12.54
CA ASP A 23 -11.16 -6.04 -13.09
C ASP A 23 -11.71 -7.46 -12.90
N PRO A 24 -12.12 -8.16 -13.99
CA PRO A 24 -12.63 -9.52 -13.91
C PRO A 24 -11.62 -10.51 -13.32
N VAL A 25 -12.10 -11.50 -12.58
CA VAL A 25 -11.27 -12.46 -11.85
C VAL A 25 -11.59 -13.89 -12.30
N LEU A 26 -10.55 -14.63 -12.66
CA LEU A 26 -10.63 -16.06 -12.94
C LEU A 26 -9.90 -16.86 -11.85
N VAL A 27 -10.46 -18.01 -11.47
CA VAL A 27 -9.79 -19.00 -10.62
C VAL A 27 -9.58 -20.25 -11.45
N VAL A 28 -8.32 -20.54 -11.74
CA VAL A 28 -7.90 -21.59 -12.66
C VAL A 28 -7.10 -22.64 -11.91
N ARG A 29 -7.38 -23.91 -12.19
CA ARG A 29 -6.59 -25.03 -11.68
C ARG A 29 -5.30 -25.12 -12.50
N LYS A 30 -4.17 -25.21 -11.82
CA LYS A 30 -2.90 -25.50 -12.47
C LYS A 30 -2.94 -26.92 -13.03
N ILE A 31 -2.32 -27.13 -14.19
CA ILE A 31 -2.06 -28.50 -14.65
C ILE A 31 -0.97 -29.12 -13.77
N HIS A 32 -0.90 -30.44 -13.72
CA HIS A 32 0.09 -31.12 -12.88
C HIS A 32 1.51 -30.70 -13.26
N GLY A 33 2.33 -30.34 -12.26
CA GLY A 33 3.69 -29.85 -12.47
C GLY A 33 3.82 -28.38 -12.88
N GLN A 34 2.72 -27.69 -13.20
CA GLN A 34 2.75 -26.27 -13.55
C GLN A 34 2.94 -25.39 -12.31
N LEU A 35 3.84 -24.43 -12.43
CA LEU A 35 4.17 -23.46 -11.41
C LEU A 35 3.42 -22.16 -11.65
N ILE A 36 3.29 -21.34 -10.60
CA ILE A 36 2.72 -19.99 -10.74
C ILE A 36 3.57 -19.11 -11.67
N GLU A 37 4.89 -19.35 -11.69
CA GLU A 37 5.82 -18.61 -12.52
C GLU A 37 5.61 -18.87 -14.02
N ASP A 38 5.03 -20.02 -14.38
CA ASP A 38 4.66 -20.32 -15.77
C ASP A 38 3.54 -19.38 -16.27
N PHE A 39 2.69 -18.90 -15.37
CA PHE A 39 1.67 -17.89 -15.68
C PHE A 39 2.22 -16.46 -15.64
N ARG A 40 3.23 -16.22 -14.81
CA ARG A 40 3.85 -14.89 -14.61
C ARG A 40 4.91 -14.57 -15.66
N ALA A 41 5.46 -15.58 -16.34
CA ALA A 41 6.40 -15.39 -17.43
C ALA A 41 5.85 -14.39 -18.47
N ASP A 42 6.67 -13.40 -18.85
CA ASP A 42 6.24 -12.25 -19.66
C ASP A 42 5.57 -12.62 -20.99
N GLU A 43 6.01 -13.70 -21.63
CA GLU A 43 5.38 -14.19 -22.86
C GLU A 43 4.01 -14.82 -22.58
N ALA A 44 3.95 -15.74 -21.61
CA ALA A 44 2.72 -16.43 -21.24
C ALA A 44 1.66 -15.44 -20.75
N SER A 45 2.04 -14.51 -19.88
CA SER A 45 1.17 -13.47 -19.34
C SER A 45 0.54 -12.61 -20.45
N ARG A 46 1.35 -12.13 -21.42
CA ARG A 46 0.86 -11.36 -22.56
C ARG A 46 -0.05 -12.18 -23.48
N ARG A 47 0.28 -13.45 -23.72
CA ARG A 47 -0.54 -14.33 -24.56
C ARG A 47 -1.88 -14.63 -23.94
N ILE A 48 -1.92 -14.89 -22.63
CA ILE A 48 -3.17 -15.10 -21.88
C ILE A 48 -4.02 -13.82 -21.89
N ALA A 49 -3.41 -12.66 -21.61
CA ALA A 49 -4.11 -11.37 -21.64
C ALA A 49 -4.73 -11.11 -23.03
N ALA A 50 -3.93 -11.23 -24.10
CA ALA A 50 -4.38 -11.02 -25.47
C ALA A 50 -5.47 -12.01 -25.91
N ALA A 51 -5.33 -13.29 -25.54
CA ALA A 51 -6.32 -14.33 -25.87
C ALA A 51 -7.68 -14.07 -25.19
N LEU A 52 -7.67 -13.42 -24.03
CA LEU A 52 -8.88 -13.07 -23.29
C LEU A 52 -9.41 -11.67 -23.63
N GLY A 53 -8.68 -10.88 -24.44
CA GLY A 53 -9.07 -9.52 -24.82
C GLY A 53 -8.75 -8.45 -23.76
N TYR A 54 -7.72 -8.65 -22.95
CA TYR A 54 -7.28 -7.72 -21.88
C TYR A 54 -5.84 -7.25 -22.11
N ASP A 55 -5.48 -6.12 -21.50
CA ASP A 55 -4.15 -5.52 -21.65
C ASP A 55 -3.07 -6.32 -20.91
N ARG A 56 -3.38 -6.75 -19.68
CA ARG A 56 -2.48 -7.49 -18.79
C ARG A 56 -3.25 -8.42 -17.87
N ILE A 57 -2.53 -9.38 -17.29
CA ILE A 57 -3.02 -10.17 -16.17
C ILE A 57 -2.16 -9.95 -14.92
N ARG A 58 -2.76 -10.11 -13.74
CA ARG A 58 -2.03 -10.32 -12.48
C ARG A 58 -2.36 -11.68 -11.91
N VAL A 59 -1.32 -12.39 -11.47
CA VAL A 59 -1.46 -13.78 -11.02
C VAL A 59 -1.07 -13.89 -9.55
N TYR A 60 -2.02 -14.36 -8.75
CA TYR A 60 -1.90 -14.58 -7.33
C TYR A 60 -1.98 -16.07 -6.99
N PRO A 61 -1.16 -16.55 -6.05
CA PRO A 61 -1.27 -17.91 -5.56
C PRO A 61 -2.59 -18.09 -4.80
N ARG A 62 -3.26 -19.22 -4.98
CA ARG A 62 -4.45 -19.60 -4.22
C ARG A 62 -4.32 -21.04 -3.74
N GLY A 63 -3.68 -21.23 -2.60
CA GLY A 63 -3.29 -22.57 -2.15
C GLY A 63 -2.30 -23.24 -3.10
N SER A 64 -2.18 -24.57 -3.02
CA SER A 64 -1.19 -25.33 -3.80
C SER A 64 -1.61 -25.62 -5.23
N GLU A 65 -2.92 -25.74 -5.52
CA GLU A 65 -3.44 -26.25 -6.80
C GLU A 65 -4.03 -25.17 -7.71
N TRP A 66 -4.34 -23.98 -7.17
CA TRP A 66 -5.10 -22.96 -7.88
C TRP A 66 -4.30 -21.67 -8.04
N VAL A 67 -4.60 -20.96 -9.12
CA VAL A 67 -4.16 -19.60 -9.35
C VAL A 67 -5.38 -18.70 -9.49
N ARG A 68 -5.29 -17.50 -8.92
CA ARG A 68 -6.23 -16.41 -9.16
C ARG A 68 -5.61 -15.49 -10.19
N ILE A 69 -6.33 -15.23 -11.28
CA ILE A 69 -5.91 -14.37 -12.37
C ILE A 69 -6.86 -13.16 -12.39
N GLU A 70 -6.34 -11.98 -12.12
CA GLU A 70 -7.03 -10.71 -12.38
C GLU A 70 -6.77 -10.29 -13.82
N LEU A 71 -7.84 -9.97 -14.55
CA LEU A 71 -7.80 -9.50 -15.93
C LEU A 71 -7.92 -7.98 -15.94
N LEU A 72 -6.90 -7.28 -16.41
CA LEU A 72 -6.82 -5.83 -16.36
C LEU A 72 -7.27 -5.25 -17.71
N ILE A 73 -8.39 -4.52 -17.70
CA ILE A 73 -9.01 -3.88 -18.89
C ILE A 73 -8.20 -2.65 -19.35
N GLY A 74 -7.37 -2.10 -18.45
CA GLY A 74 -6.46 -0.99 -18.71
C GLY A 74 -5.42 -0.89 -17.60
N ASP A 75 -4.53 0.10 -17.68
CA ASP A 75 -3.57 0.34 -16.59
C ASP A 75 -4.31 0.82 -15.33
N PRO A 76 -4.41 0.01 -14.25
CA PRO A 76 -5.13 0.41 -13.04
C PRO A 76 -4.48 1.62 -12.35
N SER A 77 -3.23 1.97 -12.67
CA SER A 77 -2.58 3.17 -12.16
C SER A 77 -3.12 4.48 -12.78
N THR A 78 -3.88 4.39 -13.88
CA THR A 78 -4.56 5.56 -14.49
C THR A 78 -5.86 5.91 -13.79
N ALA A 79 -6.43 4.97 -13.02
CA ALA A 79 -7.66 5.20 -12.26
C ALA A 79 -7.42 6.25 -11.16
N ARG A 80 -8.13 7.38 -11.24
CA ARG A 80 -8.01 8.44 -10.22
C ARG A 80 -8.88 8.11 -9.01
N SER A 81 -8.25 7.86 -7.88
CA SER A 81 -8.93 7.78 -6.59
C SER A 81 -8.95 9.14 -5.91
N ARG A 82 -10.13 9.59 -5.44
CA ARG A 82 -10.22 10.79 -4.60
C ARG A 82 -9.76 10.45 -3.18
N LEU A 83 -8.93 11.32 -2.61
CA LEU A 83 -8.61 11.25 -1.18
C LEU A 83 -9.91 11.41 -0.38
N ARG A 84 -10.18 10.45 0.51
CA ARG A 84 -11.25 10.57 1.50
C ARG A 84 -10.63 10.95 2.82
N TRP A 85 -11.26 11.91 3.48
CA TRP A 85 -10.88 12.31 4.82
C TRP A 85 -11.39 11.28 5.82
N PRO A 86 -10.63 11.00 6.90
CA PRO A 86 -11.13 10.21 8.01
C PRO A 86 -12.43 10.82 8.55
N ALA A 87 -13.36 9.98 9.01
CA ALA A 87 -14.53 10.48 9.72
C ALA A 87 -14.09 11.21 11.00
N ALA A 88 -14.93 12.13 11.49
CA ALA A 88 -14.67 12.81 12.76
C ALA A 88 -14.45 11.78 13.89
N GLY A 89 -13.35 11.92 14.64
CA GLY A 89 -12.95 10.97 15.69
C GLY A 89 -12.06 9.80 15.24
N CYS A 90 -11.82 9.61 13.94
CA CYS A 90 -10.84 8.63 13.47
C CYS A 90 -9.41 9.13 13.70
N ARG A 91 -8.61 8.37 14.45
CA ARG A 91 -7.18 8.64 14.73
C ARG A 91 -6.20 8.01 13.73
N SER A 92 -6.70 7.47 12.62
CA SER A 92 -5.89 6.77 11.62
C SER A 92 -6.26 7.23 10.21
N PRO A 93 -5.27 7.39 9.31
CA PRO A 93 -5.49 7.57 7.88
C PRO A 93 -6.34 6.45 7.29
N THR A 94 -7.25 6.84 6.39
CA THR A 94 -8.16 5.94 5.69
C THR A 94 -7.91 5.97 4.19
N TRP A 95 -7.95 4.81 3.57
CA TRP A 95 -7.82 4.63 2.12
C TRP A 95 -8.84 3.62 1.64
N ARG A 96 -9.18 3.66 0.35
CA ARG A 96 -9.81 2.51 -0.29
C ARG A 96 -8.74 1.70 -0.99
N SER A 97 -8.78 0.39 -0.81
CA SER A 97 -8.02 -0.48 -1.69
C SER A 97 -8.58 -0.35 -3.11
N PRO A 98 -7.73 -0.19 -4.13
CA PRO A 98 -8.14 -0.42 -5.50
C PRO A 98 -8.32 -1.91 -5.82
N SER A 99 -7.88 -2.84 -4.94
CA SER A 99 -8.00 -4.28 -5.19
C SER A 99 -9.46 -4.76 -5.13
N PRO A 100 -9.93 -5.57 -6.11
CA PRO A 100 -11.26 -6.16 -6.11
C PRO A 100 -11.57 -6.98 -4.84
N GLU A 101 -10.57 -7.68 -4.27
CA GLU A 101 -10.71 -8.47 -3.03
C GLU A 101 -11.01 -7.61 -1.79
N THR A 102 -10.74 -6.32 -1.87
CA THR A 102 -10.86 -5.36 -0.76
C THR A 102 -11.63 -4.11 -1.22
N SER A 103 -12.41 -4.22 -2.30
CA SER A 103 -13.08 -3.10 -2.99
C SER A 103 -14.14 -2.41 -2.12
N SER A 104 -14.64 -3.10 -1.10
CA SER A 104 -15.49 -2.55 -0.04
C SER A 104 -14.73 -2.18 1.24
N ALA A 105 -13.49 -2.65 1.39
CA ALA A 105 -12.73 -2.49 2.61
C ALA A 105 -11.87 -1.21 2.53
N THR A 106 -12.19 -0.30 3.45
CA THR A 106 -11.29 0.79 3.80
C THR A 106 -10.00 0.17 4.30
N LEU A 107 -8.91 0.31 3.55
CA LEU A 107 -7.58 0.10 4.07
C LEU A 107 -7.34 1.23 5.07
N CYS A 108 -7.57 0.94 6.33
CA CYS A 108 -7.04 1.71 7.43
C CYS A 108 -5.71 1.04 7.76
N PRO A 109 -4.56 1.46 7.19
CA PRO A 109 -3.28 1.06 7.75
C PRO A 109 -3.35 1.51 9.19
N VAL A 110 -3.51 0.55 10.09
CA VAL A 110 -3.54 0.85 11.50
C VAL A 110 -2.10 1.19 11.83
N TRP A 111 -1.75 2.47 11.75
CA TRP A 111 -0.46 3.01 12.23
C TRP A 111 -0.23 2.69 13.72
N VAL A 112 -1.27 2.18 14.40
CA VAL A 112 -1.28 1.70 15.78
C VAL A 112 -0.82 0.23 15.90
N GLU A 113 -0.88 -0.60 14.84
CA GLU A 113 -0.53 -2.04 14.91
C GLU A 113 0.94 -2.31 14.55
N GLY A 114 1.57 -1.46 13.74
CA GLY A 114 2.99 -1.53 13.41
C GLY A 114 3.67 -0.18 13.67
N PRO A 115 4.74 -0.10 14.49
CA PRO A 115 5.38 1.17 14.85
C PRO A 115 6.06 1.87 13.66
N HIS A 116 6.36 1.14 12.58
CA HIS A 116 7.11 1.64 11.44
C HIS A 116 6.54 1.12 10.11
N VAL A 117 6.56 1.97 9.09
CA VAL A 117 6.13 1.65 7.72
C VAL A 117 7.25 2.01 6.75
N CYS A 118 7.59 1.09 5.84
CA CYS A 118 8.51 1.34 4.74
C CYS A 118 7.74 1.41 3.42
N ILE A 119 8.03 2.42 2.59
CA ILE A 119 7.33 2.68 1.32
C ILE A 119 8.34 2.67 0.19
N GLN A 120 8.19 1.75 -0.75
CA GLN A 120 9.11 1.56 -1.88
C GLN A 120 8.35 1.49 -3.22
N GLY A 121 9.05 1.81 -4.31
CA GLY A 121 8.51 1.83 -5.67
C GLY A 121 9.36 2.67 -6.61
N ALA A 122 9.22 2.47 -7.92
CA ALA A 122 9.94 3.23 -8.94
C ALA A 122 9.44 4.69 -9.07
N THR A 123 10.18 5.55 -9.76
CA THR A 123 9.69 6.89 -10.14
C THR A 123 8.34 6.77 -10.85
N ARG A 124 7.40 7.69 -10.54
CA ARG A 124 6.02 7.69 -11.07
C ARG A 124 5.12 6.54 -10.61
N SER A 125 5.54 5.70 -9.66
CA SER A 125 4.70 4.63 -9.09
C SER A 125 3.62 5.11 -8.10
N GLY A 126 3.46 6.41 -7.89
CA GLY A 126 2.48 6.97 -6.95
C GLY A 126 2.93 7.13 -5.48
N LYS A 127 4.19 6.78 -5.13
CA LYS A 127 4.70 6.92 -3.74
C LYS A 127 4.49 8.31 -3.14
N SER A 128 4.91 9.36 -3.84
CA SER A 128 4.80 10.72 -3.32
C SER A 128 3.34 11.11 -3.10
N VAL A 129 2.45 10.76 -4.04
CA VAL A 129 1.00 11.00 -3.91
C VAL A 129 0.43 10.29 -2.69
N TRP A 130 0.85 9.04 -2.45
CA TRP A 130 0.49 8.29 -1.26
C TRP A 130 1.01 8.98 0.01
N CYS A 131 2.28 9.36 0.07
CA CYS A 131 2.87 10.03 1.23
C CYS A 131 2.18 11.36 1.54
N TYR A 132 1.97 12.23 0.56
CA TYR A 132 1.22 13.49 0.76
C TYR A 132 -0.16 13.24 1.30
N SER A 133 -0.86 12.26 0.75
CA SER A 133 -2.23 11.96 1.14
C SER A 133 -2.29 11.36 2.57
N ALA A 134 -1.25 10.64 3.00
CA ALA A 134 -1.15 10.08 4.35
C ALA A 134 -0.88 11.19 5.36
N LEU A 135 0.14 12.00 5.07
CA LEU A 135 0.55 13.13 5.86
C LEU A 135 -0.54 14.19 5.99
N ALA A 136 -1.32 14.45 4.94
CA ALA A 136 -2.45 15.36 4.97
C ALA A 136 -3.57 14.89 5.91
N GLN A 137 -3.79 13.58 6.04
CA GLN A 137 -4.75 13.02 6.99
C GLN A 137 -4.20 13.09 8.42
N LEU A 138 -2.93 12.71 8.63
CA LEU A 138 -2.27 12.73 9.94
C LEU A 138 -2.12 14.14 10.51
N ALA A 139 -1.79 15.13 9.68
CA ALA A 139 -1.55 16.52 10.12
C ALA A 139 -2.79 17.19 10.72
N ARG A 140 -3.99 16.61 10.53
CA ARG A 140 -5.27 17.09 11.08
C ARG A 140 -5.63 16.48 12.43
N LEU A 141 -4.89 15.46 12.88
CA LEU A 141 -5.15 14.80 14.16
C LEU A 141 -4.47 15.57 15.27
N ASP A 142 -5.23 16.10 16.23
CA ASP A 142 -4.70 17.00 17.27
C ASP A 142 -3.59 16.38 18.12
N ASP A 143 -3.54 15.06 18.23
CA ASP A 143 -2.55 14.27 18.96
C ASP A 143 -1.34 13.85 18.11
N VAL A 144 -1.26 14.25 16.84
CA VAL A 144 -0.16 13.92 15.94
C VAL A 144 0.67 15.13 15.58
N LEU A 145 1.98 15.02 15.76
CA LEU A 145 2.96 15.97 15.27
C LEU A 145 3.72 15.33 14.11
N ILE A 146 3.74 15.99 12.96
CA ILE A 146 4.54 15.56 11.82
C ILE A 146 5.95 16.07 12.02
N ALA A 147 6.93 15.17 11.94
CA ALA A 147 8.34 15.50 12.04
C ALA A 147 9.11 14.68 11.01
N GLY A 148 10.16 15.25 10.41
CA GLY A 148 11.00 14.46 9.52
C GLY A 148 12.11 15.20 8.78
N SER A 149 12.93 14.37 8.16
CA SER A 149 14.10 14.73 7.35
C SER A 149 13.77 14.49 5.88
N ASP A 150 13.78 15.54 5.07
CA ASP A 150 13.48 15.48 3.64
C ASP A 150 14.46 16.32 2.82
N LEU A 151 15.52 15.67 2.31
CA LEU A 151 16.53 16.34 1.47
C LEU A 151 15.94 16.99 0.21
N SER A 152 14.82 16.47 -0.30
CA SER A 152 14.18 17.05 -1.48
C SER A 152 13.40 18.33 -1.16
N GLY A 153 12.98 18.49 0.09
CA GLY A 153 12.08 19.56 0.55
C GLY A 153 10.67 19.52 -0.07
N LEU A 154 10.37 18.51 -0.89
CA LEU A 154 9.09 18.39 -1.58
C LEU A 154 7.98 17.94 -0.62
N LEU A 155 8.29 16.99 0.27
CA LEU A 155 7.31 16.35 1.13
C LEU A 155 7.02 17.16 2.40
N LEU A 156 8.07 17.67 3.04
CA LEU A 156 8.00 18.26 4.39
C LEU A 156 8.25 19.77 4.46
N GLY A 157 8.64 20.43 3.37
CA GLY A 157 9.00 21.85 3.39
C GLY A 157 7.80 22.80 3.48
N ARG A 158 7.45 23.40 2.34
CA ARG A 158 6.38 24.40 2.22
C ARG A 158 5.04 24.02 2.87
N PRO A 159 4.56 22.76 2.82
CA PRO A 159 3.25 22.41 3.38
C PRO A 159 3.10 22.68 4.89
N TYR A 160 4.20 22.75 5.64
CA TYR A 160 4.18 22.86 7.09
C TYR A 160 4.60 24.23 7.63
N VAL A 161 4.99 25.17 6.76
CA VAL A 161 5.34 26.54 7.16
C VAL A 161 4.15 27.21 7.85
N GLY A 162 4.39 27.80 9.02
CA GLY A 162 3.36 28.46 9.82
C GLY A 162 2.39 27.51 10.55
N THR A 163 2.62 26.20 10.48
CA THR A 163 1.85 25.21 11.24
C THR A 163 2.61 24.79 12.50
N ARG A 164 1.92 24.14 13.46
CA ARG A 164 2.56 23.54 14.64
C ARG A 164 3.65 22.50 14.32
N HIS A 165 3.67 21.98 13.10
CA HIS A 165 4.61 20.98 12.63
C HIS A 165 5.93 21.60 12.14
N HIS A 166 5.97 22.91 11.89
CA HIS A 166 7.08 23.60 11.23
C HIS A 166 8.45 23.37 11.91
N GLU A 167 8.50 23.46 13.24
CA GLU A 167 9.75 23.36 14.02
C GLU A 167 10.35 21.95 14.08
N TRP A 168 9.67 20.98 13.48
CA TRP A 168 10.05 19.57 13.47
C TRP A 168 10.44 19.07 12.08
N GLN A 169 10.75 19.99 11.15
CA GLN A 169 11.18 19.67 9.80
C GLN A 169 12.65 20.04 9.58
N ALA A 170 13.40 19.12 8.97
CA ALA A 170 14.70 19.40 8.37
C ALA A 170 14.57 19.13 6.87
N THR A 171 14.77 20.16 6.04
CA THR A 171 14.45 20.09 4.61
C THR A 171 15.51 20.71 3.73
N GLY A 172 15.64 20.18 2.51
CA GLY A 172 16.67 20.60 1.58
C GLY A 172 18.02 19.93 1.86
N SER A 173 19.05 20.29 1.10
CA SER A 173 20.38 19.68 1.22
C SER A 173 21.45 20.66 1.70
N ALA A 174 21.06 21.88 2.10
CA ALA A 174 21.98 22.96 2.44
C ALA A 174 22.61 22.82 3.84
N ASP A 175 21.87 22.22 4.77
CA ASP A 175 22.27 22.06 6.17
C ASP A 175 22.01 20.61 6.59
N VAL A 176 23.01 19.74 6.39
CA VAL A 176 22.90 18.30 6.69
C VAL A 176 22.87 18.06 8.19
N GLU A 177 23.56 18.91 8.94
CA GLU A 177 23.63 18.90 10.40
C GLU A 177 22.23 19.08 11.01
N ALA A 178 21.38 19.95 10.45
CA ALA A 178 19.99 20.09 10.89
C ALA A 178 19.19 18.77 10.77
N HIS A 179 19.45 17.93 9.76
CA HIS A 179 18.79 16.62 9.64
C HIS A 179 19.24 15.66 10.75
N ARG A 180 20.53 15.64 11.05
CA ARG A 180 21.07 14.84 12.16
C ARG A 180 20.48 15.31 13.48
N ASP A 181 20.50 16.60 13.74
CA ASP A 181 20.08 17.18 15.01
C ASP A 181 18.58 16.97 15.25
N LEU A 182 17.76 17.05 14.19
CA LEU A 182 16.35 16.66 14.26
C LEU A 182 16.16 15.19 14.64
N LEU A 183 16.91 14.26 14.02
CA LEU A 183 16.82 12.84 14.35
C LEU A 183 17.24 12.57 15.81
N VAL A 184 18.30 13.22 16.29
CA VAL A 184 18.72 13.14 17.70
C VAL A 184 17.61 13.66 18.63
N ARG A 185 16.97 14.79 18.28
CA ARG A 185 15.85 15.34 19.03
C ARG A 185 14.66 14.38 19.10
N LEU A 186 14.35 13.67 18.00
CA LEU A 186 13.27 12.67 17.98
C LEU A 186 13.57 11.47 18.88
N VAL A 187 14.82 11.02 18.94
CA VAL A 187 15.25 9.97 19.88
C VAL A 187 15.11 10.45 21.32
N ALA A 188 15.55 11.67 21.64
CA ALA A 188 15.42 12.23 22.98
C ALA A 188 13.95 12.38 23.43
N GLU A 189 13.04 12.71 22.50
CA GLU A 189 11.61 12.76 22.75
C GLU A 189 11.04 11.36 23.03
N MET A 190 11.45 10.35 22.26
CA MET A 190 11.10 8.95 22.51
C MET A 190 11.55 8.50 23.91
N ASP A 191 12.81 8.76 24.28
CA ASP A 191 13.35 8.40 25.60
C ASP A 191 12.61 9.11 26.74
N THR A 192 12.22 10.37 26.53
CA THR A 192 11.42 11.13 27.49
C THR A 192 10.04 10.53 27.67
N ARG A 193 9.37 10.13 26.58
CA ARG A 193 8.07 9.45 26.66
C ARG A 193 8.17 8.11 27.36
N ILE A 194 9.19 7.31 27.08
CA ILE A 194 9.43 6.01 27.72
C ILE A 194 9.64 6.19 29.23
N ARG A 195 10.47 7.15 29.65
CA ARG A 195 10.70 7.45 31.08
C ARG A 195 9.42 7.86 31.83
N ASN A 196 8.48 8.49 31.13
CA ASN A 196 7.20 8.93 31.68
C ASN A 196 6.11 7.84 31.62
N LEU A 197 6.38 6.66 31.06
CA LEU A 197 5.43 5.55 31.11
C LEU A 197 5.30 5.03 32.55
N PRO A 198 4.07 4.75 33.03
CA PRO A 198 3.88 4.14 34.34
C PRO A 198 4.62 2.81 34.44
N PRO A 199 5.20 2.47 35.60
CA PRO A 199 5.84 1.17 35.81
C PRO A 199 4.91 0.02 35.42
N ARG A 200 5.43 -0.95 34.66
CA ARG A 200 4.71 -2.14 34.19
C ARG A 200 3.52 -1.85 33.24
N ARG A 201 3.52 -0.70 32.56
CA ARG A 201 2.62 -0.44 31.42
C ARG A 201 3.44 -0.18 30.16
N ASP A 202 3.28 -1.05 29.17
CA ASP A 202 3.81 -0.88 27.81
C ASP A 202 2.80 -0.19 26.87
N LYS A 203 1.53 -0.10 27.29
CA LYS A 203 0.43 0.49 26.52
C LYS A 203 -0.39 1.43 27.39
N LEU A 204 -0.64 2.63 26.88
CA LEU A 204 -1.60 3.56 27.46
C LEU A 204 -2.89 3.47 26.65
N PRO A 205 -4.07 3.49 27.31
CA PRO A 205 -5.32 3.64 26.59
C PRO A 205 -5.30 5.00 25.88
N ALA A 206 -5.53 5.01 24.56
CA ALA A 206 -5.74 6.24 23.82
C ALA A 206 -6.98 6.94 24.40
N SER A 207 -6.79 8.03 25.15
CA SER A 207 -7.91 8.73 25.75
C SER A 207 -8.83 9.28 24.66
N MET A 208 -10.14 9.07 24.82
CA MET A 208 -11.16 9.74 24.01
C MET A 208 -11.12 11.24 24.35
N PRO A 209 -11.19 12.17 23.38
CA PRO A 209 -11.42 13.56 23.70
C PRO A 209 -12.89 13.69 24.12
N GLY A 210 -13.15 13.88 25.42
CA GLY A 210 -14.51 14.08 25.92
C GLY A 210 -14.75 13.68 27.38
N SER A 211 -13.96 14.21 28.31
CA SER A 211 -14.38 14.33 29.72
C SER A 211 -13.56 15.40 30.45
N ARG A 212 -13.86 16.67 30.13
CA ARG A 212 -13.81 17.78 31.08
C ARG A 212 -15.03 18.65 30.85
#